data_AF-A0A662IM84-F1
#
_entry.id   AF-A0A662IM84-F1
#
_cell.length_a   1.000
_cell.length_b   1.000
_cell.length_c   1.000
_cell.angle_alpha   90.00
_cell.angle_beta   90.00
_cell.angle_gamma   90.00
#
_symmetry.space_group_name_H-M   'P 1'
#
loop_
_entity.id
_entity.type
_entity.pdbx_description
1 polymer ?
#
loop_
_entity_poly.entity_id
_entity_poly.type
_entity_poly.pdbx_seq_one_letter_code
_entity_poly.pdbx_strand_id
1 'polypeptide(L)'
;PDKCAVSNNGIVAVINSPIKDKQVGSLHVYDENGRTLFEKVFKSYMSGCAITPDGRCLAAATLYPDNTVYFFDIETRELKWSYKNPRKEAIIDVSISDDKIHVWIGKSEVSKRIGYSLDFEGQLTGEYIESLEKLKTISTGPIEKSIETLISLLESNDNEQVLDGLKELKANIRRLAKYAEQLTSHISRHLDSEDKKIAELSRDVMVRLGKLAPDAIEPYVEAIIKSAENMASKYSVEPLFTLGELGEINPKWVKDKIPMIIESLKGHKFWNMRRFAAIAIGQIGSKDPNLVKDAIPILAKYLGSSDWWLPQLIELAEKDKDVEIDLATTQGMGVNLESWIRDAALYALGEIGGCRPELIKDVIPSIISCLRRPEGYTRKSAIKALGKIAEKERSYVKPAIHILKKIADKDPDEGARRESAKLVRKLGL
;
A
#
# COMPACT_ATOMS: atom_id res chain seq x y z
N PRO A 1 -4.35 6.31 31.06
CA PRO A 1 -5.65 6.15 30.39
C PRO A 1 -5.49 6.49 28.93
N ASP A 2 -5.73 5.52 28.06
CA ASP A 2 -5.68 5.76 26.61
C ASP A 2 -6.96 6.47 26.14
N LYS A 3 -8.11 6.11 26.74
CA LYS A 3 -9.38 6.83 26.64
C LYS A 3 -10.20 6.71 27.92
N CYS A 4 -11.18 7.60 28.07
CA CYS A 4 -12.20 7.53 29.10
C CYS A 4 -13.58 7.96 28.55
N ALA A 5 -14.62 7.53 29.24
CA ALA A 5 -16.00 7.97 29.02
C ALA A 5 -16.68 8.22 30.38
N VAL A 6 -17.60 9.18 30.43
CA VAL A 6 -18.27 9.60 31.67
C VAL A 6 -19.77 9.64 31.43
N SER A 7 -20.54 9.05 32.35
CA SER A 7 -22.01 9.09 32.33
C SER A 7 -22.54 10.36 33.02
N ASN A 8 -23.84 10.63 32.90
CA ASN A 8 -24.45 11.82 33.51
C ASN A 8 -24.50 11.75 35.05
N ASN A 9 -24.43 10.55 35.62
CA ASN A 9 -24.36 10.31 37.07
C ASN A 9 -22.90 10.16 37.59
N GLY A 10 -21.90 10.59 36.81
CA GLY A 10 -20.51 10.66 37.28
C GLY A 10 -19.78 9.32 37.33
N ILE A 11 -20.32 8.26 36.74
CA ILE A 11 -19.61 6.98 36.56
C ILE A 11 -18.60 7.14 35.43
N VAL A 12 -17.35 6.74 35.70
CA VAL A 12 -16.22 6.92 34.79
C VAL A 12 -15.70 5.57 34.33
N ALA A 13 -15.72 5.34 33.03
CA ALA A 13 -15.05 4.21 32.38
C ALA A 13 -13.70 4.63 31.82
N VAL A 14 -12.68 3.80 32.01
CA VAL A 14 -11.29 4.08 31.63
C VAL A 14 -10.67 2.85 31.01
N ILE A 15 -9.96 3.04 29.90
CA ILE A 15 -9.21 1.98 29.22
C ILE A 15 -7.71 2.24 29.31
N ASN A 16 -6.93 1.18 29.46
CA ASN A 16 -5.47 1.22 29.47
C ASN A 16 -4.89 0.06 28.67
N SER A 17 -3.93 0.34 27.81
CA SER A 17 -3.17 -0.61 27.01
C SER A 17 -1.67 -0.40 27.28
N PRO A 18 -1.13 -0.95 28.38
CA PRO A 18 0.27 -0.73 28.75
C PRO A 18 1.23 -1.15 27.64
N ILE A 19 2.15 -0.23 27.28
CA ILE A 19 3.14 -0.41 26.20
C ILE A 19 4.10 -1.59 26.48
N LYS A 20 4.30 -1.96 27.75
CA LYS A 20 5.28 -2.95 28.18
C LYS A 20 4.80 -4.41 28.12
N ASP A 21 3.49 -4.66 28.19
CA ASP A 21 2.94 -6.01 28.17
C ASP A 21 2.24 -6.29 26.83
N LYS A 22 2.74 -7.32 26.14
CA LYS A 22 2.29 -7.70 24.79
C LYS A 22 0.77 -7.89 24.75
N GLN A 23 0.06 -6.99 24.07
CA GLN A 23 -1.38 -7.10 23.74
C GLN A 23 -2.30 -7.37 24.93
N VAL A 24 -2.07 -6.73 26.08
CA VAL A 24 -3.02 -6.74 27.19
C VAL A 24 -3.65 -5.37 27.33
N GLY A 25 -4.97 -5.31 27.29
CA GLY A 25 -5.75 -4.12 27.56
C GLY A 25 -6.60 -4.32 28.81
N SER A 26 -6.84 -3.26 29.58
CA SER A 26 -7.74 -3.29 30.72
C SER A 26 -8.82 -2.22 30.62
N LEU A 27 -9.97 -2.54 31.18
CA LEU A 27 -11.15 -1.70 31.29
C LEU A 27 -11.50 -1.61 32.77
N HIS A 28 -11.59 -0.40 33.30
CA HIS A 28 -11.96 -0.13 34.67
C HIS A 28 -13.11 0.86 34.70
N VAL A 29 -14.07 0.66 35.59
CA VAL A 29 -15.20 1.56 35.81
C VAL A 29 -15.24 1.96 37.28
N TYR A 30 -15.38 3.26 37.54
CA TYR A 30 -15.41 3.83 38.88
C TYR A 30 -16.68 4.66 39.09
N ASP A 31 -17.18 4.69 40.31
CA ASP A 31 -18.21 5.66 40.71
C ASP A 31 -17.60 7.07 40.92
N GLU A 32 -18.47 8.05 41.21
CA GLU A 32 -18.09 9.43 41.50
C GLU A 32 -17.12 9.60 42.69
N ASN A 33 -17.02 8.59 43.56
CA ASN A 33 -16.14 8.56 44.73
C ASN A 33 -14.84 7.76 44.47
N GLY A 34 -14.64 7.28 43.24
CA GLY A 34 -13.47 6.49 42.85
C GLY A 34 -13.52 5.02 43.27
N ARG A 35 -14.68 4.50 43.70
CA ARG A 35 -14.85 3.07 44.01
C ARG A 35 -15.00 2.27 42.74
N THR A 36 -14.26 1.16 42.65
CA THR A 36 -14.34 0.25 41.50
C THR A 36 -15.71 -0.43 41.42
N LEU A 37 -16.42 -0.20 40.32
CA LEU A 37 -17.69 -0.85 40.00
C LEU A 37 -17.48 -2.11 39.14
N PHE A 38 -16.58 -2.03 38.16
CA PHE A 38 -16.34 -3.08 37.17
C PHE A 38 -14.89 -3.09 36.70
N GLU A 39 -14.33 -4.28 36.46
CA GLU A 39 -13.01 -4.45 35.85
C GLU A 39 -12.97 -5.62 34.87
N LYS A 40 -12.28 -5.45 33.74
CA LYS A 40 -12.07 -6.51 32.75
C LYS A 40 -10.70 -6.38 32.10
N VAL A 41 -10.03 -7.52 31.93
CA VAL A 41 -8.78 -7.63 31.19
C VAL A 41 -9.03 -8.33 29.85
N PHE A 42 -8.44 -7.81 28.79
CA PHE A 42 -8.51 -8.30 27.41
C PHE A 42 -7.14 -8.74 26.94
N LYS A 43 -7.09 -9.82 26.16
CA LYS A 43 -5.89 -10.29 25.44
C LYS A 43 -5.73 -9.57 24.09
N SER A 44 -6.09 -8.29 24.05
CA SER A 44 -5.88 -7.40 22.92
C SER A 44 -5.76 -5.97 23.42
N TYR A 45 -5.17 -5.10 22.61
CA TYR A 45 -5.19 -3.68 22.87
C TYR A 45 -6.61 -3.12 22.74
N MET A 46 -6.94 -2.17 23.60
CA MET A 46 -8.25 -1.51 23.60
C MET A 46 -8.19 -0.28 22.69
N SER A 47 -9.23 -0.03 21.90
CA SER A 47 -9.35 1.16 21.02
C SER A 47 -10.31 2.20 21.55
N GLY A 48 -11.37 1.80 22.26
CA GLY A 48 -12.44 2.71 22.67
C GLY A 48 -13.28 2.19 23.81
N CYS A 49 -13.93 3.11 24.52
CA CYS A 49 -14.99 2.82 25.48
C CYS A 49 -16.05 3.92 25.46
N ALA A 50 -17.29 3.55 25.74
CA ALA A 50 -18.41 4.46 25.90
C ALA A 50 -19.37 3.92 26.96
N ILE A 51 -19.94 4.80 27.78
CA ILE A 51 -20.86 4.45 28.85
C ILE A 51 -22.23 5.06 28.57
N THR A 52 -23.31 4.37 28.91
CA THR A 52 -24.66 4.90 28.75
C THR A 52 -24.86 6.12 29.67
N PRO A 53 -25.76 7.06 29.31
CA PRO A 53 -26.00 8.25 30.12
C PRO A 53 -26.42 7.96 31.57
N ASP A 54 -27.16 6.86 31.78
CA ASP A 54 -27.59 6.37 33.10
C ASP A 54 -26.49 5.58 33.86
N GLY A 55 -25.34 5.34 33.22
CA GLY A 55 -24.21 4.63 33.79
C GLY A 55 -24.43 3.13 34.01
N ARG A 56 -25.48 2.53 33.44
CA ARG A 56 -25.82 1.10 33.62
C ARG A 56 -25.05 0.17 32.69
N CYS A 57 -24.79 0.59 31.45
CA CYS A 57 -24.15 -0.23 30.45
C CYS A 57 -22.89 0.42 29.87
N LEU A 58 -22.00 -0.42 29.35
CA LEU A 58 -20.67 -0.03 28.87
C LEU A 58 -20.34 -0.75 27.57
N ALA A 59 -20.04 0.02 26.53
CA ALA A 59 -19.41 -0.48 25.32
C ALA A 59 -17.89 -0.34 25.42
N ALA A 60 -17.15 -1.35 24.97
CA ALA A 60 -15.70 -1.32 24.81
C ALA A 60 -15.31 -1.97 23.48
N ALA A 61 -14.20 -1.54 22.90
CA ALA A 61 -13.70 -2.10 21.64
C ALA A 61 -12.22 -2.45 21.72
N THR A 62 -11.84 -3.49 20.99
CA THR A 62 -10.46 -3.95 20.85
C THR A 62 -9.91 -3.69 19.44
N LEU A 63 -8.60 -3.54 19.34
CA LEU A 63 -7.85 -3.48 18.08
C LEU A 63 -7.57 -4.88 17.53
N TYR A 64 -7.04 -4.93 16.30
CA TYR A 64 -6.45 -6.15 15.74
C TYR A 64 -5.42 -6.77 16.69
N PRO A 65 -5.39 -8.11 16.81
CA PRO A 65 -6.08 -9.09 15.96
C PRO A 65 -7.55 -9.36 16.34
N ASP A 66 -8.00 -8.89 17.49
CA ASP A 66 -9.35 -9.15 17.98
C ASP A 66 -10.41 -8.29 17.28
N ASN A 67 -10.27 -6.96 17.20
CA ASN A 67 -11.17 -6.12 16.39
C ASN A 67 -12.68 -6.37 16.66
N THR A 68 -13.06 -6.39 17.94
CA THR A 68 -14.40 -6.78 18.42
C THR A 68 -14.98 -5.69 19.31
N VAL A 69 -16.29 -5.46 19.22
CA VAL A 69 -17.05 -4.61 20.17
C VAL A 69 -17.66 -5.51 21.25
N TYR A 70 -17.60 -5.06 22.49
CA TYR A 70 -18.13 -5.73 23.67
C TYR A 70 -19.11 -4.81 24.38
N PHE A 71 -20.22 -5.36 24.85
CA PHE A 71 -21.21 -4.61 25.63
C PHE A 71 -21.49 -5.31 26.95
N PHE A 72 -21.34 -4.57 28.04
CA PHE A 72 -21.43 -5.06 29.41
C PHE A 72 -22.54 -4.37 30.17
N ASP A 73 -23.13 -5.12 31.09
CA ASP A 73 -23.91 -4.57 32.19
C ASP A 73 -22.95 -4.31 33.37
N ILE A 74 -22.93 -3.08 33.89
CA ILE A 74 -22.01 -2.68 34.96
C ILE A 74 -22.47 -3.24 36.30
N GLU A 75 -23.78 -3.34 36.55
CA GLU A 75 -24.36 -3.79 37.82
C GLU A 75 -24.18 -5.30 38.00
N THR A 76 -24.53 -6.09 36.98
CA THR A 76 -24.37 -7.56 37.03
C THR A 76 -22.94 -8.01 36.72
N ARG A 77 -22.13 -7.12 36.12
CA ARG A 77 -20.77 -7.39 35.62
C ARG A 77 -20.71 -8.44 34.51
N GLU A 78 -21.82 -8.65 33.82
CA GLU A 78 -21.94 -9.64 32.75
C GLU A 78 -21.66 -9.05 31.38
N LEU A 79 -21.06 -9.86 30.50
CA LEU A 79 -21.00 -9.58 29.08
C LEU A 79 -22.38 -9.86 28.48
N LYS A 80 -23.09 -8.82 28.03
CA LYS A 80 -24.38 -8.99 27.36
C LYS A 80 -24.18 -9.62 25.98
N TRP A 81 -23.22 -9.10 25.21
CA TRP A 81 -22.85 -9.64 23.90
C TRP A 81 -21.50 -9.09 23.42
N SER A 82 -20.96 -9.75 22.39
CA SER A 82 -19.82 -9.25 21.63
C SER A 82 -20.14 -9.30 20.14
N TYR A 83 -19.72 -8.28 19.39
CA TYR A 83 -19.95 -8.18 17.95
C TYR A 83 -18.61 -8.05 17.21
N LYS A 84 -18.32 -9.05 16.37
CA LYS A 84 -17.09 -9.07 15.57
C LYS A 84 -17.22 -8.07 14.42
N ASN A 85 -16.24 -7.18 14.28
CA ASN A 85 -16.28 -6.19 13.20
C ASN A 85 -16.32 -6.88 11.81
N PRO A 86 -17.37 -6.64 11.01
CA PRO A 86 -17.48 -7.21 9.67
C PRO A 86 -16.64 -6.44 8.64
N ARG A 87 -16.17 -5.24 8.98
CA ARG A 87 -15.35 -4.39 8.11
C ARG A 87 -13.88 -4.75 8.26
N LYS A 88 -13.13 -4.64 7.16
CA LYS A 88 -11.66 -4.87 7.13
C LYS A 88 -10.87 -3.75 7.81
N GLU A 89 -11.48 -2.60 8.07
CA GLU A 89 -10.85 -1.49 8.78
C GLU A 89 -10.84 -1.75 10.29
N ALA A 90 -9.87 -1.19 11.01
CA ALA A 90 -9.79 -1.36 12.46
C ALA A 90 -10.90 -0.54 13.15
N ILE A 91 -11.45 -1.05 14.25
CA ILE A 91 -12.25 -0.24 15.18
C ILE A 91 -11.28 0.71 15.90
N ILE A 92 -11.45 1.99 15.65
CA ILE A 92 -10.69 3.08 16.27
C ILE A 92 -11.38 3.56 17.53
N ASP A 93 -12.71 3.50 17.59
CA ASP A 93 -13.46 3.94 18.77
C ASP A 93 -14.88 3.38 18.83
N VAL A 94 -15.54 3.57 19.97
CA VAL A 94 -16.98 3.40 20.15
C VAL A 94 -17.57 4.61 20.86
N SER A 95 -18.78 5.03 20.48
CA SER A 95 -19.53 6.07 21.19
C SER A 95 -20.99 5.66 21.35
N ILE A 96 -21.68 6.20 22.35
CA ILE A 96 -23.11 5.95 22.59
C ILE A 96 -23.88 7.26 22.42
N SER A 97 -24.89 7.25 21.56
CA SER A 97 -25.87 8.32 21.38
C SER A 97 -27.14 7.77 20.74
N ASP A 98 -28.30 8.40 21.02
CA ASP A 98 -29.60 8.03 20.44
C ASP A 98 -29.94 6.52 20.55
N ASP A 99 -29.68 5.93 21.71
CA ASP A 99 -29.86 4.49 21.99
C ASP A 99 -29.09 3.55 21.04
N LYS A 100 -28.01 4.07 20.43
CA LYS A 100 -27.13 3.35 19.52
C LYS A 100 -25.69 3.38 20.04
N ILE A 101 -24.98 2.29 19.74
CA ILE A 101 -23.53 2.20 19.87
C ILE A 101 -22.95 2.42 18.48
N HIS A 102 -22.38 3.60 18.24
CA HIS A 102 -21.69 3.91 16.99
C HIS A 102 -20.28 3.33 17.03
N VAL A 103 -19.95 2.53 16.01
CA VAL A 103 -18.64 1.91 15.87
C VAL A 103 -17.80 2.69 14.88
N TRP A 104 -16.75 3.33 15.37
CA TRP A 104 -15.89 4.16 14.55
C TRP A 104 -14.75 3.34 13.98
N ILE A 105 -14.65 3.29 12.66
CA ILE A 105 -13.63 2.53 11.95
C ILE A 105 -12.72 3.45 11.14
N GLY A 106 -11.47 3.05 10.95
CA GLY A 106 -10.51 3.85 10.19
C GLY A 106 -9.06 3.44 10.41
N LYS A 107 -8.16 4.40 10.18
CA LYS A 107 -6.71 4.26 10.38
C LYS A 107 -6.20 5.01 11.60
N SER A 108 -6.86 6.11 11.97
CA SER A 108 -6.48 6.97 13.10
C SER A 108 -7.70 7.73 13.62
N GLU A 109 -7.54 8.38 14.78
CA GLU A 109 -8.55 9.26 15.38
C GLU A 109 -9.00 10.39 14.43
N VAL A 110 -8.06 10.94 13.66
CA VAL A 110 -8.34 12.06 12.75
C VAL A 110 -9.15 11.62 11.53
N SER A 111 -9.02 10.36 11.12
CA SER A 111 -9.64 9.84 9.90
C SER A 111 -10.75 8.83 10.18
N LYS A 112 -11.19 8.68 11.44
CA LYS A 112 -12.23 7.72 11.81
C LYS A 112 -13.60 8.22 11.33
N ARG A 113 -14.47 7.29 11.01
CA ARG A 113 -15.88 7.54 10.65
C ARG A 113 -16.75 6.44 11.23
N ILE A 114 -18.05 6.68 11.33
CA ILE A 114 -19.00 5.64 11.75
C ILE A 114 -19.06 4.58 10.64
N GLY A 115 -18.61 3.37 10.95
CA GLY A 115 -18.66 2.25 10.00
C GLY A 115 -19.98 1.50 10.02
N TYR A 116 -20.59 1.43 11.20
CA TYR A 116 -21.91 0.90 11.47
C TYR A 116 -22.32 1.28 12.90
N SER A 117 -23.60 1.06 13.21
CA SER A 117 -24.11 1.22 14.57
C SER A 117 -24.83 -0.06 15.01
N LEU A 118 -24.79 -0.33 16.30
CA LEU A 118 -25.49 -1.43 16.96
C LEU A 118 -26.53 -0.86 17.93
N ASP A 119 -27.66 -1.52 18.10
CA ASP A 119 -28.54 -1.28 19.25
C ASP A 119 -27.97 -1.93 20.54
N PHE A 120 -28.64 -1.75 21.67
CA PHE A 120 -28.21 -2.32 22.95
C PHE A 120 -28.42 -3.83 23.05
N GLU A 121 -29.14 -4.42 22.11
CA GLU A 121 -29.33 -5.86 21.90
C GLU A 121 -28.21 -6.46 21.01
N GLY A 122 -27.35 -5.63 20.42
CA GLY A 122 -26.23 -6.05 19.58
C GLY A 122 -26.59 -6.32 18.12
N GLN A 123 -27.74 -5.82 17.67
CA GLN A 123 -28.20 -5.90 16.28
C GLN A 123 -27.79 -4.64 15.51
N LEU A 124 -27.48 -4.81 14.22
CA LEU A 124 -27.18 -3.68 13.33
C LEU A 124 -28.40 -2.78 13.17
N THR A 125 -28.19 -1.46 13.17
CA THR A 125 -29.26 -0.53 12.83
C THR A 125 -29.55 -0.53 11.32
N GLY A 126 -30.82 -0.30 10.94
CA GLY A 126 -31.32 -0.54 9.58
C GLY A 126 -30.52 0.10 8.44
N GLU A 127 -29.98 1.31 8.66
CA GLU A 127 -29.17 2.04 7.67
C GLU A 127 -27.87 1.31 7.30
N TYR A 128 -27.33 0.48 8.20
CA TYR A 128 -26.08 -0.27 7.99
C TYR A 128 -26.28 -1.75 7.67
N ILE A 129 -27.47 -2.32 7.95
CA ILE A 129 -27.79 -3.71 7.57
C ILE A 129 -27.64 -3.86 6.06
N GLU A 130 -28.34 -3.02 5.29
CA GLU A 130 -28.37 -3.14 3.82
C GLU A 130 -26.97 -2.95 3.22
N SER A 131 -26.20 -1.97 3.73
CA SER A 131 -24.84 -1.73 3.23
C SER A 131 -23.91 -2.92 3.54
N LEU A 132 -23.95 -3.48 4.74
CA LEU A 132 -23.11 -4.63 5.10
C LEU A 132 -23.52 -5.91 4.36
N GLU A 133 -24.82 -6.12 4.13
CA GLU A 133 -25.32 -7.22 3.32
C GLU A 133 -24.87 -7.12 1.86
N LYS A 134 -24.89 -5.90 1.28
CA LYS A 134 -24.35 -5.64 -0.06
C LYS A 134 -22.87 -6.02 -0.13
N LEU A 135 -22.04 -5.61 0.83
CA LEU A 135 -20.61 -5.95 0.85
C LEU A 135 -20.36 -7.45 1.07
N LYS A 136 -21.16 -8.10 1.93
CA LYS A 136 -21.11 -9.56 2.12
C LYS A 136 -21.48 -10.30 0.84
N THR A 137 -22.48 -9.81 0.12
CA THR A 137 -22.90 -10.34 -1.19
C THR A 137 -21.76 -10.24 -2.19
N ILE A 138 -21.10 -9.09 -2.28
CA ILE A 138 -19.95 -8.90 -3.19
C ILE A 138 -18.80 -9.84 -2.86
N SER A 139 -18.51 -10.08 -1.59
CA SER A 139 -17.37 -10.91 -1.16
C SER A 139 -17.63 -12.42 -1.28
N THR A 140 -18.85 -12.88 -0.96
CA THR A 140 -19.14 -14.32 -0.78
C THR A 140 -20.39 -14.83 -1.50
N GLY A 141 -21.23 -13.95 -2.05
CA GLY A 141 -22.49 -14.32 -2.69
C GLY A 141 -22.34 -14.90 -4.10
N PRO A 142 -23.47 -15.19 -4.78
CA PRO A 142 -23.48 -15.54 -6.20
C PRO A 142 -22.82 -14.46 -7.06
N ILE A 143 -22.13 -14.87 -8.13
CA ILE A 143 -21.29 -13.94 -8.91
C ILE A 143 -22.12 -12.89 -9.64
N GLU A 144 -23.27 -13.27 -10.17
CA GLU A 144 -24.22 -12.37 -10.86
C GLU A 144 -24.72 -11.30 -9.90
N LYS A 145 -25.17 -11.72 -8.71
CA LYS A 145 -25.61 -10.78 -7.66
C LYS A 145 -24.48 -9.89 -7.17
N SER A 146 -23.25 -10.40 -7.11
CA SER A 146 -22.09 -9.61 -6.73
C SER A 146 -21.81 -8.50 -7.72
N ILE A 147 -21.92 -8.79 -9.02
CA ILE A 147 -21.73 -7.80 -10.11
C ILE A 147 -22.84 -6.75 -10.09
N GLU A 148 -24.11 -7.16 -10.02
CA GLU A 148 -25.24 -6.22 -9.90
C GLU A 148 -25.05 -5.27 -8.71
N THR A 149 -24.67 -5.82 -7.57
CA THR A 149 -24.43 -5.04 -6.34
C THR A 149 -23.25 -4.08 -6.50
N LEU A 150 -22.15 -4.54 -7.10
CA LEU A 150 -20.99 -3.70 -7.39
C LEU A 150 -21.35 -2.53 -8.32
N ILE A 151 -22.07 -2.81 -9.41
CA ILE A 151 -22.51 -1.79 -10.35
C ILE A 151 -23.39 -0.76 -9.61
N SER A 152 -24.35 -1.22 -8.81
CA SER A 152 -25.19 -0.32 -8.01
C SER A 152 -24.38 0.57 -7.06
N LEU A 153 -23.31 0.07 -6.44
CA LEU A 153 -22.44 0.87 -5.58
C LEU A 153 -21.58 1.85 -6.39
N LEU A 154 -21.05 1.42 -7.54
CA LEU A 154 -20.25 2.27 -8.44
C LEU A 154 -21.11 3.34 -9.12
N GLU A 155 -22.41 3.15 -9.27
CA GLU A 155 -23.32 4.15 -9.85
C GLU A 155 -23.99 5.04 -8.80
N SER A 156 -23.65 4.86 -7.52
CA SER A 156 -24.19 5.66 -6.43
C SER A 156 -23.70 7.11 -6.50
N ASN A 157 -24.57 8.05 -6.11
CA ASN A 157 -24.20 9.45 -5.89
C ASN A 157 -23.49 9.66 -4.53
N ASP A 158 -23.40 8.61 -3.71
CA ASP A 158 -22.72 8.63 -2.43
C ASP A 158 -21.28 8.14 -2.58
N ASN A 159 -20.33 9.06 -2.35
CA ASN A 159 -18.90 8.79 -2.42
C ASN A 159 -18.46 7.65 -1.50
N GLU A 160 -19.11 7.45 -0.35
CA GLU A 160 -18.76 6.35 0.55
C GLU A 160 -19.17 5.00 -0.05
N GLN A 161 -20.31 4.92 -0.71
CA GLN A 161 -20.77 3.73 -1.41
C GLN A 161 -19.86 3.39 -2.60
N VAL A 162 -19.47 4.39 -3.39
CA VAL A 162 -18.51 4.22 -4.49
C VAL A 162 -17.19 3.68 -3.96
N LEU A 163 -16.68 4.28 -2.87
CA LEU A 163 -15.43 3.85 -2.25
C LEU A 163 -15.52 2.41 -1.73
N ASP A 164 -16.63 2.04 -1.09
CA ASP A 164 -16.87 0.67 -0.62
C ASP A 164 -16.94 -0.33 -1.78
N GLY A 165 -17.63 0.03 -2.88
CA GLY A 165 -17.68 -0.78 -4.10
C GLY A 165 -16.28 -1.02 -4.70
N LEU A 166 -15.48 0.03 -4.82
CA LEU A 166 -14.10 -0.05 -5.31
C LEU A 166 -13.19 -0.88 -4.37
N LYS A 167 -13.32 -0.71 -3.05
CA LYS A 167 -12.57 -1.49 -2.05
C LYS A 167 -12.90 -2.99 -2.13
N GLU A 168 -14.18 -3.33 -2.27
CA GLU A 168 -14.59 -4.74 -2.39
C GLU A 168 -14.21 -5.33 -3.75
N LEU A 169 -14.29 -4.56 -4.83
CA LEU A 169 -13.78 -5.00 -6.13
C LEU A 169 -12.27 -5.27 -6.07
N LYS A 170 -11.47 -4.36 -5.47
CA LYS A 170 -10.03 -4.56 -5.26
C LYS A 170 -9.73 -5.82 -4.45
N ALA A 171 -10.49 -6.07 -3.38
CA ALA A 171 -10.29 -7.23 -2.52
C ALA A 171 -10.65 -8.55 -3.21
N ASN A 172 -11.62 -8.53 -4.12
CA ASN A 172 -12.15 -9.71 -4.81
C ASN A 172 -11.74 -9.76 -6.29
N ILE A 173 -10.69 -9.02 -6.67
CA ILE A 173 -10.30 -8.77 -8.07
C ILE A 173 -10.16 -10.05 -8.90
N ARG A 174 -9.58 -11.11 -8.33
CA ARG A 174 -9.39 -12.40 -9.02
C ARG A 174 -10.70 -13.12 -9.32
N ARG A 175 -11.68 -13.01 -8.41
CA ARG A 175 -13.00 -13.62 -8.58
C ARG A 175 -13.81 -12.86 -9.64
N LEU A 176 -13.64 -11.55 -9.71
CA LEU A 176 -14.43 -10.65 -10.54
C LEU A 176 -13.81 -10.34 -11.91
N ALA A 177 -12.52 -10.63 -12.11
CA ALA A 177 -11.78 -10.29 -13.33
C ALA A 177 -12.40 -10.87 -14.62
N LYS A 178 -13.11 -12.01 -14.54
CA LYS A 178 -13.83 -12.58 -15.70
C LYS A 178 -14.94 -11.68 -16.24
N TYR A 179 -15.37 -10.70 -15.45
CA TYR A 179 -16.43 -9.75 -15.78
C TYR A 179 -15.87 -8.32 -15.91
N ALA A 180 -14.55 -8.19 -16.11
CA ALA A 180 -13.90 -6.89 -16.23
C ALA A 180 -14.54 -6.02 -17.30
N GLU A 181 -14.90 -6.58 -18.47
CA GLU A 181 -15.54 -5.83 -19.56
C GLU A 181 -16.85 -5.14 -19.13
N GLN A 182 -17.61 -5.76 -18.24
CA GLN A 182 -18.84 -5.17 -17.71
C GLN A 182 -18.52 -4.07 -16.68
N LEU A 183 -17.53 -4.30 -15.83
CA LEU A 183 -17.21 -3.44 -14.69
C LEU A 183 -16.41 -2.18 -15.08
N THR A 184 -15.52 -2.27 -16.06
CA THR A 184 -14.56 -1.19 -16.39
C THR A 184 -15.23 0.11 -16.80
N SER A 185 -16.38 0.05 -17.48
CA SER A 185 -17.18 1.23 -17.86
C SER A 185 -17.76 1.99 -16.65
N HIS A 186 -18.12 1.28 -15.58
CA HIS A 186 -18.65 1.89 -14.36
C HIS A 186 -17.50 2.47 -13.51
N ILE A 187 -16.34 1.81 -13.50
CA ILE A 187 -15.14 2.29 -12.78
C ILE A 187 -14.57 3.51 -13.49
N SER A 188 -14.56 3.54 -14.83
CA SER A 188 -13.96 4.63 -15.60
C SER A 188 -14.59 5.99 -15.32
N ARG A 189 -15.87 6.02 -14.93
CA ARG A 189 -16.59 7.26 -14.54
C ARG A 189 -15.94 7.97 -13.35
N HIS A 190 -15.19 7.24 -12.54
CA HIS A 190 -14.58 7.74 -11.30
C HIS A 190 -13.11 8.11 -11.44
N LEU A 191 -12.51 7.93 -12.62
CA LEU A 191 -11.10 8.26 -12.87
C LEU A 191 -10.84 9.76 -12.71
N ASP A 192 -11.76 10.62 -13.13
CA ASP A 192 -11.65 12.08 -12.99
C ASP A 192 -12.46 12.62 -11.80
N SER A 193 -12.73 11.81 -10.77
CA SER A 193 -13.44 12.25 -9.57
C SER A 193 -12.69 13.36 -8.82
N GLU A 194 -13.42 14.36 -8.33
CA GLU A 194 -12.87 15.41 -7.45
C GLU A 194 -12.39 14.83 -6.11
N ASP A 195 -13.00 13.72 -5.66
CA ASP A 195 -12.49 12.98 -4.51
C ASP A 195 -11.24 12.19 -4.92
N LYS A 196 -10.08 12.69 -4.49
CA LYS A 196 -8.78 12.09 -4.78
C LYS A 196 -8.71 10.62 -4.36
N LYS A 197 -9.35 10.21 -3.27
CA LYS A 197 -9.31 8.81 -2.83
C LYS A 197 -10.07 7.91 -3.81
N ILE A 198 -11.18 8.39 -4.35
CA ILE A 198 -11.98 7.66 -5.35
C ILE A 198 -11.21 7.54 -6.65
N ALA A 199 -10.63 8.63 -7.16
CA ALA A 199 -9.88 8.59 -8.41
C ALA A 199 -8.58 7.75 -8.28
N GLU A 200 -7.86 7.82 -7.16
CA GLU A 200 -6.69 6.98 -6.88
C GLU A 200 -7.08 5.49 -6.83
N LEU A 201 -8.14 5.15 -6.10
CA LEU A 201 -8.57 3.76 -5.97
C LEU A 201 -9.14 3.21 -7.28
N SER A 202 -9.84 4.05 -8.06
CA SER A 202 -10.34 3.68 -9.38
C SER A 202 -9.20 3.33 -10.34
N ARG A 203 -8.12 4.14 -10.36
CA ARG A 203 -6.93 3.83 -11.15
C ARG A 203 -6.25 2.54 -10.69
N ASP A 204 -6.03 2.36 -9.39
CA ASP A 204 -5.42 1.12 -8.85
C ASP A 204 -6.27 -0.12 -9.16
N VAL A 205 -7.60 -0.03 -9.08
CA VAL A 205 -8.50 -1.11 -9.48
C VAL A 205 -8.41 -1.39 -10.97
N MET A 206 -8.45 -0.36 -11.83
CA MET A 206 -8.33 -0.52 -13.28
C MET A 206 -7.01 -1.19 -13.66
N VAL A 207 -5.88 -0.74 -13.10
CA VAL A 207 -4.57 -1.35 -13.37
C VAL A 207 -4.51 -2.80 -12.89
N ARG A 208 -5.08 -3.12 -11.71
CA ARG A 208 -5.15 -4.51 -11.21
C ARG A 208 -6.04 -5.40 -12.07
N LEU A 209 -7.18 -4.89 -12.55
CA LEU A 209 -8.01 -5.58 -13.52
C LEU A 209 -7.24 -5.83 -14.80
N GLY A 210 -6.52 -4.83 -15.31
CA GLY A 210 -5.72 -4.95 -16.53
C GLY A 210 -4.63 -6.01 -16.46
N LYS A 211 -4.04 -6.26 -15.28
CA LYS A 211 -3.09 -7.38 -15.09
C LYS A 211 -3.74 -8.77 -15.28
N LEU A 212 -5.06 -8.87 -15.21
CA LEU A 212 -5.83 -10.12 -15.35
C LEU A 212 -6.68 -10.17 -16.63
N ALA A 213 -7.15 -9.02 -17.11
CA ALA A 213 -7.97 -8.83 -18.29
C ALA A 213 -7.55 -7.54 -19.02
N PRO A 214 -6.42 -7.55 -19.75
CA PRO A 214 -5.88 -6.36 -20.43
C PRO A 214 -6.87 -5.73 -21.41
N ASP A 215 -7.53 -6.55 -22.23
CA ASP A 215 -8.45 -6.09 -23.28
C ASP A 215 -9.63 -5.30 -22.70
N ALA A 216 -10.07 -5.62 -21.48
CA ALA A 216 -11.18 -4.94 -20.82
C ALA A 216 -10.86 -3.50 -20.39
N ILE A 217 -9.57 -3.17 -20.19
CA ILE A 217 -9.14 -1.82 -19.79
C ILE A 217 -8.56 -1.02 -20.96
N GLU A 218 -8.22 -1.67 -22.07
CA GLU A 218 -7.60 -1.03 -23.24
C GLU A 218 -8.33 0.23 -23.71
N PRO A 219 -9.68 0.27 -23.78
CA PRO A 219 -10.41 1.48 -24.17
C PRO A 219 -10.25 2.67 -23.21
N TYR A 220 -9.79 2.42 -21.98
CA TYR A 220 -9.72 3.39 -20.89
C TYR A 220 -8.30 3.81 -20.52
N VAL A 221 -7.28 3.28 -21.20
CA VAL A 221 -5.86 3.55 -20.91
C VAL A 221 -5.56 5.05 -20.86
N GLU A 222 -6.02 5.81 -21.87
CA GLU A 222 -5.78 7.26 -21.89
C GLU A 222 -6.48 8.00 -20.76
N ALA A 223 -7.68 7.56 -20.35
CA ALA A 223 -8.37 8.12 -19.19
C ALA A 223 -7.63 7.80 -17.88
N ILE A 224 -7.04 6.60 -17.75
CA ILE A 224 -6.22 6.21 -16.60
C ILE A 224 -4.95 7.08 -16.53
N ILE A 225 -4.28 7.29 -17.68
CA ILE A 225 -3.09 8.16 -17.77
C ILE A 225 -3.44 9.59 -17.38
N LYS A 226 -4.50 10.15 -17.99
CA LYS A 226 -4.95 11.52 -17.70
C LYS A 226 -5.32 11.71 -16.23
N SER A 227 -6.01 10.74 -15.63
CA SER A 227 -6.35 10.77 -14.21
C SER A 227 -5.09 10.81 -13.32
N ALA A 228 -4.04 10.06 -13.66
CA ALA A 228 -2.77 10.12 -12.95
C ALA A 228 -2.05 11.47 -13.13
N GLU A 229 -2.09 12.04 -14.33
CA GLU A 229 -1.57 13.38 -14.64
C GLU A 229 -2.32 14.48 -13.87
N ASN A 230 -3.65 14.39 -13.75
CA ASN A 230 -4.48 15.32 -12.98
C ASN A 230 -4.18 15.28 -11.47
N MET A 231 -3.73 14.14 -10.97
CA MET A 231 -3.30 13.95 -9.58
C MET A 231 -1.85 14.35 -9.33
N ALA A 232 -1.15 14.85 -10.34
CA ALA A 232 0.23 15.30 -10.19
C ALA A 232 0.29 16.52 -9.27
N SER A 233 0.50 16.28 -7.97
CA SER A 233 1.08 17.28 -7.09
C SER A 233 2.55 17.46 -7.43
N LYS A 234 3.16 18.55 -6.96
CA LYS A 234 4.56 18.87 -7.22
C LYS A 234 5.53 17.73 -6.85
N TYR A 235 5.17 16.87 -5.89
CA TYR A 235 5.96 15.72 -5.43
C TYR A 235 5.41 14.36 -5.89
N SER A 236 4.33 14.34 -6.68
CA SER A 236 3.57 13.12 -6.99
C SER A 236 4.26 12.28 -8.06
N VAL A 237 4.74 11.10 -7.67
CA VAL A 237 5.32 10.09 -8.57
C VAL A 237 4.27 9.32 -9.37
N GLU A 238 2.99 9.64 -9.14
CA GLU A 238 1.84 8.90 -9.62
C GLU A 238 1.78 8.73 -11.14
N PRO A 239 2.13 9.75 -11.97
CA PRO A 239 2.19 9.56 -13.42
C PRO A 239 3.22 8.51 -13.83
N LEU A 240 4.44 8.58 -13.28
CA LEU A 240 5.52 7.64 -13.61
C LEU A 240 5.18 6.22 -13.13
N PHE A 241 4.61 6.11 -11.93
CA PHE A 241 4.16 4.84 -11.39
C PHE A 241 3.07 4.19 -12.27
N THR A 242 2.04 4.95 -12.62
CA THR A 242 0.94 4.48 -13.49
C THR A 242 1.45 4.05 -14.86
N LEU A 243 2.32 4.84 -15.48
CA LEU A 243 2.92 4.52 -16.78
C LEU A 243 3.76 3.24 -16.73
N GLY A 244 4.51 3.03 -15.64
CA GLY A 244 5.25 1.80 -15.40
C GLY A 244 4.33 0.58 -15.31
N GLU A 245 3.26 0.65 -14.52
CA GLU A 245 2.32 -0.47 -14.37
C GLU A 245 1.53 -0.76 -15.65
N LEU A 246 1.07 0.26 -16.38
CA LEU A 246 0.40 0.10 -17.67
C LEU A 246 1.35 -0.50 -18.71
N GLY A 247 2.61 -0.06 -18.73
CA GLY A 247 3.63 -0.60 -19.61
C GLY A 247 4.03 -2.04 -19.31
N GLU A 248 3.95 -2.46 -18.04
CA GLU A 248 4.12 -3.86 -17.63
C GLU A 248 2.97 -4.75 -18.13
N ILE A 249 1.77 -4.19 -18.30
CA ILE A 249 0.62 -4.91 -18.87
C ILE A 249 0.79 -4.99 -20.39
N ASN A 250 0.91 -3.83 -21.05
CA ASN A 250 1.12 -3.73 -22.48
C ASN A 250 2.01 -2.51 -22.81
N PRO A 251 3.27 -2.71 -23.23
CA PRO A 251 4.19 -1.61 -23.44
C PRO A 251 3.80 -0.69 -24.61
N LYS A 252 2.92 -1.13 -25.52
CA LYS A 252 2.40 -0.30 -26.61
C LYS A 252 1.53 0.85 -26.11
N TRP A 253 0.81 0.67 -25.01
CA TRP A 253 -0.08 1.67 -24.42
C TRP A 253 0.65 2.92 -23.93
N VAL A 254 1.93 2.80 -23.60
CA VAL A 254 2.73 3.91 -23.04
C VAL A 254 3.89 4.32 -23.96
N LYS A 255 3.92 3.79 -25.19
CA LYS A 255 5.03 3.98 -26.13
C LYS A 255 5.37 5.46 -26.35
N ASP A 256 4.34 6.29 -26.55
CA ASP A 256 4.52 7.71 -26.85
C ASP A 256 4.92 8.53 -25.61
N LYS A 257 4.84 7.94 -24.41
CA LYS A 257 5.24 8.55 -23.14
C LYS A 257 6.69 8.18 -22.74
N ILE A 258 7.32 7.22 -23.41
CA ILE A 258 8.68 6.77 -23.10
C ILE A 258 9.73 7.91 -23.13
N PRO A 259 9.73 8.82 -24.12
CA PRO A 259 10.68 9.94 -24.11
C PRO A 259 10.59 10.78 -22.84
N MET A 260 9.38 11.04 -22.35
CA MET A 260 9.16 11.79 -21.09
C MET A 260 9.69 11.05 -19.86
N ILE A 261 9.51 9.71 -19.81
CA ILE A 261 10.07 8.88 -18.73
C ILE A 261 11.61 8.93 -18.77
N ILE A 262 12.22 8.87 -19.95
CA ILE A 262 13.68 8.97 -20.11
C ILE A 262 14.19 10.35 -19.68
N GLU A 263 13.53 11.45 -20.05
CA GLU A 263 13.90 12.80 -19.58
C GLU A 263 13.79 12.92 -18.05
N SER A 264 12.75 12.31 -17.46
CA SER A 264 12.61 12.25 -16.00
C SER A 264 13.76 11.48 -15.34
N LEU A 265 14.20 10.36 -15.94
CA LEU A 265 15.36 9.60 -15.49
C LEU A 265 16.66 10.41 -15.58
N LYS A 266 16.86 11.18 -16.66
CA LYS A 266 18.09 11.95 -16.90
C LYS A 266 18.27 13.06 -15.87
N GLY A 267 17.21 13.81 -15.59
CA GLY A 267 17.38 15.17 -15.08
C GLY A 267 16.25 15.73 -14.22
N HIS A 268 15.24 14.96 -13.83
CA HIS A 268 14.12 15.52 -13.07
C HIS A 268 14.61 16.22 -11.78
N LYS A 269 14.05 17.40 -11.47
CA LYS A 269 14.49 18.19 -10.31
C LYS A 269 14.26 17.50 -8.97
N PHE A 270 13.15 16.77 -8.82
CA PHE A 270 12.94 15.87 -7.68
C PHE A 270 13.65 14.54 -7.91
N TRP A 271 14.53 14.15 -6.99
CA TRP A 271 15.34 12.94 -7.12
C TRP A 271 14.48 11.69 -7.22
N ASN A 272 13.35 11.66 -6.51
CA ASN A 272 12.48 10.49 -6.47
C ASN A 272 11.79 10.27 -7.82
N MET A 273 11.58 11.31 -8.63
CA MET A 273 11.09 11.15 -10.00
C MET A 273 12.11 10.42 -10.88
N ARG A 274 13.42 10.65 -10.69
CA ARG A 274 14.48 9.88 -11.39
C ARG A 274 14.40 8.41 -11.02
N ARG A 275 14.19 8.12 -9.73
CA ARG A 275 14.02 6.77 -9.18
C ARG A 275 12.79 6.07 -9.78
N PHE A 276 11.62 6.71 -9.76
CA PHE A 276 10.39 6.14 -10.30
C PHE A 276 10.43 6.01 -11.83
N ALA A 277 11.13 6.90 -12.53
CA ALA A 277 11.39 6.74 -13.96
C ALA A 277 12.23 5.49 -14.25
N ALA A 278 13.26 5.20 -13.43
CA ALA A 278 14.02 3.96 -13.55
C ALA A 278 13.12 2.72 -13.33
N ILE A 279 12.26 2.74 -12.31
CA ILE A 279 11.30 1.65 -12.05
C ILE A 279 10.36 1.44 -13.24
N ALA A 280 9.76 2.52 -13.76
CA ALA A 280 8.86 2.47 -14.91
C ALA A 280 9.55 1.92 -16.17
N ILE A 281 10.78 2.36 -16.44
CA ILE A 281 11.63 1.81 -17.50
C ILE A 281 11.85 0.31 -17.33
N GLY A 282 12.13 -0.14 -16.10
CA GLY A 282 12.27 -1.56 -15.79
C GLY A 282 11.01 -2.36 -16.08
N GLN A 283 9.85 -1.86 -15.65
CA GLN A 283 8.56 -2.49 -15.87
C GLN A 283 8.22 -2.61 -17.37
N ILE A 284 8.35 -1.53 -18.12
CA ILE A 284 8.16 -1.52 -19.58
C ILE A 284 9.17 -2.46 -20.26
N GLY A 285 10.44 -2.35 -19.87
CA GLY A 285 11.54 -3.14 -20.41
C GLY A 285 11.44 -4.63 -20.10
N SER A 286 10.70 -5.03 -19.05
CA SER A 286 10.41 -6.44 -18.77
C SER A 286 9.58 -7.10 -19.87
N LYS A 287 8.77 -6.31 -20.61
CA LYS A 287 7.92 -6.76 -21.71
C LYS A 287 8.52 -6.47 -23.08
N ASP A 288 9.04 -5.26 -23.29
CA ASP A 288 9.74 -4.89 -24.52
C ASP A 288 11.00 -4.06 -24.24
N PRO A 289 12.15 -4.73 -24.05
CA PRO A 289 13.45 -4.10 -23.86
C PRO A 289 13.85 -3.09 -24.96
N ASN A 290 13.37 -3.26 -26.20
CA ASN A 290 13.81 -2.41 -27.32
C ASN A 290 13.23 -1.01 -27.22
N LEU A 291 12.04 -0.86 -26.64
CA LEU A 291 11.40 0.44 -26.46
C LEU A 291 12.15 1.32 -25.46
N VAL A 292 12.88 0.72 -24.52
CA VAL A 292 13.59 1.43 -23.44
C VAL A 292 15.12 1.35 -23.54
N LYS A 293 15.66 0.82 -24.65
CA LYS A 293 17.11 0.61 -24.81
C LYS A 293 17.94 1.89 -24.64
N ASP A 294 17.37 3.03 -25.00
CA ASP A 294 18.05 4.34 -24.90
C ASP A 294 18.21 4.81 -23.44
N ALA A 295 17.49 4.19 -22.50
CA ALA A 295 17.67 4.42 -21.07
C ALA A 295 18.86 3.66 -20.46
N ILE A 296 19.33 2.58 -21.10
CA ILE A 296 20.35 1.67 -20.56
C ILE A 296 21.65 2.43 -20.16
N PRO A 297 22.19 3.35 -20.99
CA PRO A 297 23.40 4.09 -20.62
C PRO A 297 23.20 4.97 -19.37
N ILE A 298 22.01 5.56 -19.19
CA ILE A 298 21.69 6.43 -18.06
C ILE A 298 21.54 5.59 -16.79
N LEU A 299 20.84 4.45 -16.87
CA LEU A 299 20.72 3.48 -15.78
C LEU A 299 22.10 2.96 -15.36
N ALA A 300 22.97 2.65 -16.32
CA ALA A 300 24.34 2.23 -16.05
C ALA A 300 25.14 3.31 -15.30
N LYS A 301 24.95 4.59 -15.64
CA LYS A 301 25.58 5.73 -14.97
C LYS A 301 25.17 5.83 -13.49
N TYR A 302 23.92 5.49 -13.15
CA TYR A 302 23.45 5.44 -11.76
C TYR A 302 24.06 4.29 -10.93
N LEU A 303 24.65 3.27 -11.55
CA LEU A 303 25.39 2.22 -10.83
C LEU A 303 26.72 2.72 -10.24
N GLY A 304 27.28 3.76 -10.86
CA GLY A 304 28.57 4.36 -10.53
C GLY A 304 28.53 5.39 -9.40
N SER A 305 29.43 6.37 -9.50
CA SER A 305 29.49 7.54 -8.61
C SER A 305 28.32 8.49 -8.85
N SER A 306 27.90 9.20 -7.81
CA SER A 306 26.83 10.20 -7.85
C SER A 306 27.30 11.60 -8.29
N ASP A 307 28.61 11.80 -8.50
CA ASP A 307 29.25 13.09 -8.83
C ASP A 307 28.62 13.84 -10.00
N TRP A 308 27.97 13.13 -10.91
CA TRP A 308 27.39 13.72 -12.12
C TRP A 308 25.98 14.28 -11.93
N TRP A 309 25.27 13.96 -10.84
CA TRP A 309 23.88 14.41 -10.63
C TRP A 309 23.61 14.96 -9.23
N LEU A 310 24.24 14.40 -8.20
CA LEU A 310 23.95 14.78 -6.83
C LEU A 310 24.42 16.21 -6.50
N PRO A 311 25.62 16.67 -6.92
CA PRO A 311 26.02 18.06 -6.71
C PRO A 311 25.09 19.07 -7.38
N GLN A 312 24.65 18.79 -8.62
CA GLN A 312 23.71 19.65 -9.35
C GLN A 312 22.35 19.73 -8.65
N LEU A 313 21.89 18.62 -8.06
CA LEU A 313 20.66 18.58 -7.29
C LEU A 313 20.77 19.39 -5.99
N ILE A 314 21.92 19.32 -5.31
CA ILE A 314 22.18 20.11 -4.11
C ILE A 314 22.23 21.61 -4.46
N GLU A 315 22.94 21.99 -5.52
CA GLU A 315 22.99 23.38 -6.00
C GLU A 315 21.60 23.88 -6.40
N LEU A 316 20.76 23.02 -6.99
CA LEU A 316 19.38 23.38 -7.30
C LEU A 316 18.53 23.59 -6.05
N ALA A 317 18.75 22.78 -5.00
CA ALA A 317 18.06 22.93 -3.73
C ALA A 317 18.37 24.26 -3.02
N GLU A 318 19.56 24.82 -3.23
CA GLU A 318 19.90 26.17 -2.74
C GLU A 318 19.09 27.29 -3.42
N LYS A 319 18.51 27.01 -4.60
CA LYS A 319 17.81 28.00 -5.45
C LYS A 319 16.30 27.76 -5.57
N ASP A 320 15.83 26.52 -5.39
CA ASP A 320 14.42 26.12 -5.49
C ASP A 320 13.94 25.54 -4.15
N LYS A 321 13.06 26.30 -3.47
CA LYS A 321 12.57 25.97 -2.14
C LYS A 321 11.87 24.61 -2.06
N ASP A 322 11.22 24.18 -3.15
CA ASP A 322 10.54 22.88 -3.16
C ASP A 322 11.53 21.73 -3.28
N VAL A 323 12.65 21.93 -3.98
CA VAL A 323 13.73 20.94 -4.03
C VAL A 323 14.45 20.86 -2.68
N GLU A 324 14.64 22.00 -2.00
CA GLU A 324 15.13 22.05 -0.62
C GLU A 324 14.25 21.23 0.34
N ILE A 325 12.94 21.44 0.30
CA ILE A 325 11.96 20.73 1.15
C ILE A 325 11.96 19.23 0.84
N ASP A 326 11.98 18.83 -0.44
CA ASP A 326 12.07 17.43 -0.87
C ASP A 326 13.30 16.74 -0.28
N LEU A 327 14.47 17.37 -0.39
CA LEU A 327 15.73 16.84 0.13
C LEU A 327 15.75 16.78 1.65
N ALA A 328 15.34 17.84 2.34
CA ALA A 328 15.30 17.89 3.81
C ALA A 328 14.36 16.82 4.38
N THR A 329 13.19 16.65 3.76
CA THR A 329 12.22 15.60 4.15
C THR A 329 12.82 14.22 3.94
N THR A 330 13.48 14.00 2.80
CA THR A 330 14.14 12.73 2.47
C THR A 330 15.26 12.39 3.46
N GLN A 331 16.08 13.37 3.82
CA GLN A 331 17.13 13.22 4.85
C GLN A 331 16.55 12.93 6.23
N GLY A 332 15.46 13.60 6.61
CA GLY A 332 14.75 13.32 7.88
C GLY A 332 14.19 11.90 7.98
N MET A 333 13.89 11.26 6.84
CA MET A 333 13.48 9.85 6.76
C MET A 333 14.66 8.87 6.76
N GLY A 334 15.91 9.34 6.79
CA GLY A 334 17.12 8.50 6.75
C GLY A 334 17.37 7.85 5.39
N VAL A 335 16.85 8.44 4.30
CA VAL A 335 16.99 7.89 2.96
C VAL A 335 18.37 8.24 2.37
N ASN A 336 19.09 7.23 1.88
CA ASN A 336 20.27 7.41 1.06
C ASN A 336 19.87 7.52 -0.42
N LEU A 337 19.86 8.74 -0.95
CA LEU A 337 19.44 9.06 -2.32
C LEU A 337 20.18 8.22 -3.36
N GLU A 338 21.50 8.05 -3.17
CA GLU A 338 22.34 7.33 -4.11
C GLU A 338 22.00 5.85 -4.18
N SER A 339 21.91 5.21 -3.01
CA SER A 339 21.61 3.78 -2.97
C SER A 339 20.21 3.53 -3.54
N TRP A 340 19.23 4.37 -3.22
CA TRP A 340 17.85 4.21 -3.69
C TRP A 340 17.69 4.33 -5.21
N ILE A 341 18.35 5.31 -5.84
CA ILE A 341 18.33 5.42 -7.31
C ILE A 341 19.14 4.28 -7.94
N ARG A 342 20.30 3.94 -7.37
CA ARG A 342 21.13 2.81 -7.82
C ARG A 342 20.36 1.49 -7.79
N ASP A 343 19.60 1.25 -6.74
CA ASP A 343 18.80 0.03 -6.56
C ASP A 343 17.65 -0.04 -7.58
N ALA A 344 17.02 1.10 -7.89
CA ALA A 344 16.03 1.19 -8.97
C ALA A 344 16.66 0.97 -10.36
N ALA A 345 17.88 1.45 -10.58
CA ALA A 345 18.62 1.20 -11.81
C ALA A 345 19.03 -0.28 -11.95
N LEU A 346 19.47 -0.92 -10.86
CA LEU A 346 19.74 -2.36 -10.81
C LEU A 346 18.48 -3.18 -11.11
N TYR A 347 17.34 -2.80 -10.53
CA TYR A 347 16.05 -3.39 -10.86
C TYR A 347 15.77 -3.29 -12.37
N ALA A 348 15.83 -2.08 -12.94
CA ALA A 348 15.51 -1.85 -14.34
C ALA A 348 16.42 -2.62 -15.30
N LEU A 349 17.74 -2.58 -15.08
CA LEU A 349 18.70 -3.33 -15.87
C LEU A 349 18.50 -4.85 -15.71
N GLY A 350 18.10 -5.31 -14.53
CA GLY A 350 17.74 -6.70 -14.27
C GLY A 350 16.48 -7.15 -15.04
N GLU A 351 15.44 -6.33 -15.14
CA GLU A 351 14.25 -6.63 -15.94
C GLU A 351 14.59 -6.69 -17.44
N ILE A 352 15.26 -5.65 -17.95
CA ILE A 352 15.68 -5.54 -19.35
C ILE A 352 16.58 -6.73 -19.71
N GLY A 353 17.58 -7.01 -18.87
CA GLY A 353 18.52 -8.11 -19.07
C GLY A 353 17.93 -9.49 -18.84
N GLY A 354 16.89 -9.63 -18.01
CA GLY A 354 16.17 -10.89 -17.85
C GLY A 354 15.35 -11.27 -19.09
N CYS A 355 14.87 -10.27 -19.83
CA CYS A 355 14.19 -10.46 -21.11
C CYS A 355 15.19 -10.60 -22.28
N ARG A 356 16.17 -9.69 -22.36
CA ARG A 356 17.12 -9.56 -23.47
C ARG A 356 18.55 -9.22 -22.99
N PRO A 357 19.31 -10.21 -22.47
CA PRO A 357 20.65 -10.02 -21.88
C PRO A 357 21.65 -9.28 -22.77
N GLU A 358 21.59 -9.50 -24.09
CA GLU A 358 22.53 -8.93 -25.05
C GLU A 358 22.47 -7.40 -25.14
N LEU A 359 21.32 -6.79 -24.79
CA LEU A 359 21.19 -5.32 -24.77
C LEU A 359 21.96 -4.68 -23.61
N ILE A 360 22.21 -5.43 -22.54
CA ILE A 360 22.89 -4.91 -21.35
C ILE A 360 24.25 -5.56 -21.12
N LYS A 361 24.76 -6.38 -22.06
CA LYS A 361 26.00 -7.17 -21.89
C LYS A 361 27.18 -6.32 -21.43
N ASP A 362 27.29 -5.09 -21.94
CA ASP A 362 28.38 -4.15 -21.64
C ASP A 362 28.22 -3.49 -20.25
N VAL A 363 27.01 -3.56 -19.67
CA VAL A 363 26.68 -3.03 -18.34
C VAL A 363 26.79 -4.09 -17.25
N ILE A 364 26.79 -5.38 -17.59
CA ILE A 364 26.89 -6.49 -16.64
C ILE A 364 28.10 -6.36 -15.69
N PRO A 365 29.32 -5.99 -16.15
CA PRO A 365 30.43 -5.75 -15.24
C PRO A 365 30.14 -4.70 -14.16
N SER A 366 29.41 -3.63 -14.50
CA SER A 366 28.98 -2.60 -13.55
C SER A 366 27.95 -3.14 -12.55
N ILE A 367 27.03 -4.02 -12.98
CA ILE A 367 26.12 -4.75 -12.07
C ILE A 367 26.93 -5.63 -11.11
N ILE A 368 27.93 -6.37 -11.61
CA ILE A 368 28.81 -7.21 -10.79
C ILE A 368 29.60 -6.37 -9.78
N SER A 369 30.02 -5.16 -10.15
CA SER A 369 30.71 -4.26 -9.22
C SER A 369 29.84 -3.88 -8.02
N CYS A 370 28.52 -3.82 -8.20
CA CYS A 370 27.56 -3.51 -7.14
C CYS A 370 27.46 -4.60 -6.07
N LEU A 371 27.93 -5.83 -6.33
CA LEU A 371 28.06 -6.89 -5.32
C LEU A 371 29.07 -6.57 -4.21
N ARG A 372 29.93 -5.56 -4.40
CA ARG A 372 30.96 -5.14 -3.44
C ARG A 372 30.62 -3.84 -2.72
N ARG A 373 29.45 -3.28 -2.97
CA ARG A 373 28.99 -2.03 -2.34
C ARG A 373 28.72 -2.25 -0.85
N PRO A 374 28.91 -1.24 0.01
CA PRO A 374 28.71 -1.37 1.45
C PRO A 374 27.24 -1.58 1.83
N GLU A 375 26.30 -1.10 1.02
CA GLU A 375 24.87 -1.22 1.27
C GLU A 375 24.36 -2.64 0.99
N GLY A 376 23.86 -3.32 2.03
CA GLY A 376 23.32 -4.69 1.92
C GLY A 376 22.18 -4.81 0.92
N TYR A 377 21.29 -3.83 0.89
CA TYR A 377 20.18 -3.79 -0.06
C TYR A 377 20.66 -3.62 -1.52
N THR A 378 21.72 -2.85 -1.77
CA THR A 378 22.32 -2.74 -3.11
C THR A 378 22.96 -4.04 -3.56
N ARG A 379 23.68 -4.75 -2.68
CA ARG A 379 24.19 -6.10 -2.99
C ARG A 379 23.04 -7.05 -3.32
N LYS A 380 21.98 -7.07 -2.51
CA LYS A 380 20.75 -7.86 -2.76
C LYS A 380 20.12 -7.54 -4.11
N SER A 381 20.00 -6.25 -4.47
CA SER A 381 19.42 -5.81 -5.74
C SER A 381 20.28 -6.24 -6.94
N ALA A 382 21.61 -6.14 -6.83
CA ALA A 382 22.53 -6.62 -7.85
C ALA A 382 22.46 -8.15 -8.03
N ILE A 383 22.35 -8.92 -6.93
CA ILE A 383 22.15 -10.38 -6.98
C ILE A 383 20.85 -10.72 -7.71
N LYS A 384 19.75 -10.03 -7.40
CA LYS A 384 18.47 -10.24 -8.10
C LYS A 384 18.57 -9.94 -9.59
N ALA A 385 19.21 -8.83 -9.96
CA ALA A 385 19.42 -8.46 -11.36
C ALA A 385 20.23 -9.54 -12.10
N LEU A 386 21.36 -9.97 -11.54
CA LEU A 386 22.16 -11.07 -12.09
C LEU A 386 21.39 -12.39 -12.14
N GLY A 387 20.52 -12.65 -11.16
CA GLY A 387 19.66 -13.83 -11.16
C GLY A 387 18.69 -13.87 -12.34
N LYS A 388 18.06 -12.74 -12.67
CA LYS A 388 17.20 -12.59 -13.85
C LYS A 388 17.99 -12.79 -15.14
N ILE A 389 19.17 -12.18 -15.24
CA ILE A 389 20.04 -12.34 -16.40
C ILE A 389 20.45 -13.81 -16.56
N ALA A 390 20.83 -14.50 -15.47
CA ALA A 390 21.22 -15.90 -15.49
C ALA A 390 20.09 -16.87 -15.87
N GLU A 391 18.82 -16.49 -15.68
CA GLU A 391 17.67 -17.28 -16.16
C GLU A 391 17.68 -17.40 -17.69
N LYS A 392 18.15 -16.34 -18.36
CA LYS A 392 18.20 -16.27 -19.82
C LYS A 392 19.56 -16.66 -20.39
N GLU A 393 20.65 -16.20 -19.79
CA GLU A 393 22.02 -16.49 -20.21
C GLU A 393 22.99 -16.56 -19.02
N ARG A 394 23.32 -17.78 -18.59
CA ARG A 394 24.17 -18.02 -17.40
C ARG A 394 25.62 -17.61 -17.61
N SER A 395 26.13 -17.63 -18.84
CA SER A 395 27.54 -17.36 -19.12
C SER A 395 27.95 -15.95 -18.67
N TYR A 396 27.05 -14.97 -18.76
CA TYR A 396 27.31 -13.60 -18.33
C TYR A 396 27.53 -13.45 -16.82
N VAL A 397 27.01 -14.37 -16.01
CA VAL A 397 27.10 -14.31 -14.54
C VAL A 397 28.29 -15.10 -13.99
N LYS A 398 28.98 -15.88 -14.84
CA LYS A 398 30.17 -16.65 -14.44
C LYS A 398 31.22 -15.81 -13.69
N PRO A 399 31.56 -14.57 -14.11
CA PRO A 399 32.55 -13.76 -13.39
C PRO A 399 32.13 -13.37 -11.96
N ALA A 400 30.83 -13.45 -11.63
CA ALA A 400 30.31 -13.11 -10.31
C ALA A 400 30.31 -14.29 -9.32
N ILE A 401 30.47 -15.54 -9.79
CA ILE A 401 30.26 -16.76 -8.98
C ILE A 401 31.04 -16.74 -7.66
N HIS A 402 32.32 -16.40 -7.69
CA HIS A 402 33.14 -16.38 -6.47
C HIS A 402 32.62 -15.37 -5.45
N ILE A 403 32.21 -14.18 -5.92
CA ILE A 403 31.64 -13.13 -5.07
C ILE A 403 30.31 -13.59 -4.49
N LEU A 404 29.44 -14.19 -5.31
CA LEU A 404 28.16 -14.73 -4.88
C LEU A 404 28.32 -15.81 -3.80
N LYS A 405 29.27 -16.74 -3.96
CA LYS A 405 29.58 -17.74 -2.93
C LYS A 405 30.04 -17.09 -1.63
N LYS A 406 30.93 -16.09 -1.70
CA LYS A 406 31.37 -15.34 -0.52
C LYS A 406 30.21 -14.61 0.18
N ILE A 407 29.32 -13.98 -0.60
CA ILE A 407 28.14 -13.31 -0.05
C ILE A 407 27.21 -14.33 0.62
N ALA A 408 26.93 -15.46 -0.03
CA ALA A 408 26.04 -16.49 0.51
C ALA A 408 26.52 -17.02 1.87
N ASP A 409 27.84 -17.11 2.06
CA ASP A 409 28.48 -17.64 3.26
C ASP A 409 28.59 -16.58 4.39
N LYS A 410 29.10 -15.37 4.06
CA LYS A 410 29.60 -14.44 5.10
C LYS A 410 29.08 -13.00 5.02
N ASP A 411 28.17 -12.67 4.11
CA ASP A 411 27.67 -11.30 4.03
C ASP A 411 26.95 -10.91 5.33
N PRO A 412 27.13 -9.70 5.89
CA PRO A 412 26.42 -9.29 7.10
C PRO A 412 24.90 -9.10 6.88
N ASP A 413 24.47 -8.75 5.67
CA ASP A 413 23.07 -8.56 5.33
C ASP A 413 22.38 -9.91 5.04
N GLU A 414 21.39 -10.27 5.85
CA GLU A 414 20.67 -11.53 5.70
C GLU A 414 19.94 -11.64 4.35
N GLY A 415 19.40 -10.52 3.86
CA GLY A 415 18.73 -10.46 2.57
C GLY A 415 19.68 -10.79 1.42
N ALA A 416 20.88 -10.21 1.43
CA ALA A 416 21.93 -10.49 0.46
C ALA A 416 22.43 -11.94 0.56
N ARG A 417 22.69 -12.46 1.78
CA ARG A 417 23.07 -13.87 1.99
C ARG A 417 22.04 -14.81 1.36
N ARG A 418 20.75 -14.64 1.71
CA ARG A 418 19.66 -15.51 1.27
C ARG A 418 19.47 -15.47 -0.24
N GLU A 419 19.45 -14.29 -0.85
CA GLU A 419 19.30 -14.17 -2.31
C GLU A 419 20.52 -14.72 -3.04
N SER A 420 21.74 -14.52 -2.50
CA SER A 420 22.95 -15.09 -3.10
C SER A 420 22.95 -16.62 -3.04
N ALA A 421 22.60 -17.21 -1.90
CA ALA A 421 22.51 -18.66 -1.74
C ALA A 421 21.49 -19.29 -2.70
N LYS A 422 20.34 -18.63 -2.92
CA LYS A 422 19.36 -19.04 -3.92
C LYS A 422 19.94 -19.03 -5.34
N LEU A 423 20.63 -17.95 -5.72
CA LEU A 423 21.23 -17.84 -7.05
C LEU A 423 22.35 -18.87 -7.27
N VAL A 424 23.25 -19.05 -6.30
CA VAL A 424 24.33 -20.05 -6.36
C VAL A 424 23.74 -21.46 -6.56
N ARG A 425 22.70 -21.83 -5.80
CA ARG A 425 21.98 -23.10 -5.98
C ARG A 425 21.36 -23.22 -7.37
N LYS A 426 20.75 -22.15 -7.89
CA LYS A 426 20.14 -22.12 -9.22
C LYS A 426 21.17 -22.28 -10.35
N LEU A 427 22.41 -21.83 -10.11
CA LEU A 427 23.54 -22.03 -11.01
C LEU A 427 24.15 -23.45 -10.91
N GLY A 428 23.74 -24.26 -9.93
CA GLY A 428 24.21 -25.63 -9.72
C GLY A 428 25.58 -25.71 -9.03
N LEU A 429 25.88 -24.79 -8.12
CA LEU A 429 27.23 -24.55 -7.57
C LEU A 429 27.33 -24.59 -6.05
#